data_AF-A0A7D5TCT5-F1
#
_entry.id   AF-A0A7D5TCT5-F1
#
_cell.length_a   1.000
_cell.length_b   1.000
_cell.length_c   1.000
_cell.angle_alpha   90.00
_cell.angle_beta   90.00
_cell.angle_gamma   90.00
#
_symmetry.space_group_name_H-M   'P 1'
#
loop_
_entity.id
_entity.type
_entity.pdbx_description
1 polymer ?
#
loop_
_entity_poly.entity_id
_entity_poly.type
_entity_poly.pdbx_seq_one_letter_code
_entity_poly.pdbx_strand_id
1 'polypeptide(L)'
;MSISEWLKGLLDEKVEREGHTSFDSAIRSLAYEAGEHRRDTQPTTTRSSTDVHPTDPFDTLGQIVGRFGGIGSKKNLKQKMDIHRLTGLYPDITTIAISPTGHFETFSEFDRVTEHNISNSGINPLTITQPANPVASNQEHIQTSVSQVVSHLRAFLINGEGAGNEEAQIGALQKAVFQLYELGGYTEEEASPQEEQPTLADLHETLDRLTDDPEESNTVREAASSLVKTLDEHKAGDVYRLLNKSGRLGIKENEMNLIQLSDITGSTHAQVVNSVAVLNAIREGQAISGPVLIVLDGAHYYFSQNPFREVLCQEFRHARHHNIAYDYNTQRLADVSREGESVIHETSVVEIHPPYRAEEEAGGEEMGLESSLSEEHWEFLDMPPGEAPVEYLQRTKETGWSICAYNPQGREKELLQQHFN
;
A
#
# COMPACT_ATOMS: atom_id res chain seq x y z
N MET A 1 44.41 -11.65 -30.45
CA MET A 1 44.53 -11.56 -28.99
C MET A 1 43.11 -11.51 -28.45
N SER A 2 42.67 -12.57 -27.78
CA SER A 2 41.33 -12.57 -27.16
C SER A 2 41.31 -11.65 -25.94
N ILE A 3 40.12 -11.19 -25.53
CA ILE A 3 39.93 -10.43 -24.29
C ILE A 3 40.52 -11.20 -23.09
N SER A 4 40.39 -12.54 -23.10
CA SER A 4 40.98 -13.41 -22.07
C SER A 4 42.51 -13.43 -22.09
N GLU A 5 43.16 -13.39 -23.26
CA GLU A 5 44.64 -13.32 -23.35
C GLU A 5 45.17 -11.95 -22.93
N TRP A 6 44.45 -10.88 -23.27
CA TRP A 6 44.82 -9.52 -22.88
C TRP A 6 44.66 -9.27 -21.37
N LEU A 7 43.54 -9.73 -20.78
CA LEU A 7 43.32 -9.65 -19.33
C LEU A 7 44.34 -10.47 -18.54
N LYS A 8 44.72 -11.64 -19.06
CA LYS A 8 45.73 -12.49 -18.43
C LYS A 8 47.10 -11.82 -18.42
N GLY A 9 47.49 -11.15 -19.52
CA GLY A 9 48.73 -10.38 -19.59
C GLY A 9 48.79 -9.21 -18.60
N LEU A 10 47.68 -8.46 -18.45
CA LEU A 10 47.56 -7.37 -17.48
C LEU A 10 47.64 -7.85 -16.02
N LEU A 11 47.03 -9.01 -15.73
CA LEU A 11 47.02 -9.60 -14.40
C LEU A 11 48.38 -10.18 -14.02
N ASP A 12 49.06 -10.85 -14.96
CA ASP A 12 50.40 -11.40 -14.75
C ASP A 12 51.43 -10.26 -14.49
N GLU A 13 51.36 -9.15 -15.25
CA GLU A 13 52.22 -7.98 -15.03
C GLU A 13 51.99 -7.33 -13.65
N LYS A 14 50.75 -7.31 -13.16
CA LYS A 14 50.38 -6.69 -11.88
C LYS A 14 50.74 -7.57 -10.68
N VAL A 15 50.61 -8.88 -10.81
CA VAL A 15 51.08 -9.85 -9.80
C VAL A 15 52.59 -9.75 -9.61
N GLU A 16 53.36 -9.60 -10.69
CA GLU A 16 54.83 -9.44 -10.61
C GLU A 16 55.26 -8.09 -10.04
N ARG A 17 54.57 -6.99 -10.35
CA ARG A 17 54.94 -5.64 -9.89
C ARG A 17 54.55 -5.34 -8.45
N GLU A 18 53.41 -5.83 -7.99
CA GLU A 18 52.80 -5.39 -6.73
C GLU A 18 52.87 -6.46 -5.62
N GLY A 19 53.49 -7.61 -5.91
CA GLY A 19 53.76 -8.64 -4.89
C GLY A 19 52.51 -9.36 -4.39
N HIS A 20 51.43 -9.38 -5.18
CA HIS A 20 50.21 -10.10 -4.84
C HIS A 20 50.47 -11.61 -4.80
N THR A 21 50.11 -12.27 -3.70
CA THR A 21 50.40 -13.70 -3.50
C THR A 21 49.46 -14.63 -4.26
N SER A 22 48.42 -14.10 -4.91
CA SER A 22 47.47 -14.88 -5.70
C SER A 22 46.68 -14.02 -6.70
N PHE A 23 46.13 -14.70 -7.71
CA PHE A 23 45.28 -14.12 -8.76
C PHE A 23 44.04 -13.41 -8.18
N ASP A 24 43.42 -13.98 -7.15
CA ASP A 24 42.27 -13.39 -6.45
C ASP A 24 42.60 -12.07 -5.73
N SER A 25 43.82 -11.93 -5.22
CA SER A 25 44.28 -10.69 -4.58
C SER A 25 44.41 -9.56 -5.61
N ALA A 26 44.97 -9.87 -6.79
CA ALA A 26 45.12 -8.91 -7.87
C ALA A 26 43.77 -8.44 -8.44
N ILE A 27 42.79 -9.35 -8.58
CA ILE A 27 41.43 -9.00 -9.03
C ILE A 27 40.73 -8.08 -8.04
N ARG A 28 40.84 -8.34 -6.73
CA ARG A 28 40.24 -7.48 -5.71
C ARG A 28 40.85 -6.08 -5.68
N SER A 29 42.17 -5.96 -5.89
CA SER A 29 42.84 -4.66 -6.00
C SER A 29 42.36 -3.87 -7.22
N LEU A 30 42.22 -4.54 -8.37
CA LEU A 30 41.70 -3.90 -9.60
C LEU A 30 40.25 -3.46 -9.48
N ALA A 31 39.40 -4.27 -8.82
CA ALA A 31 38.01 -3.89 -8.54
C ALA A 31 37.92 -2.69 -7.58
N TYR A 32 38.83 -2.61 -6.60
CA TYR A 32 38.93 -1.47 -5.68
C TYR A 32 39.37 -0.19 -6.40
N GLU A 33 40.42 -0.25 -7.22
CA GLU A 33 40.92 0.89 -8.00
C GLU A 33 39.90 1.39 -9.04
N ALA A 34 39.19 0.47 -9.72
CA ALA A 34 38.10 0.82 -10.63
C ALA A 34 36.92 1.48 -9.89
N GLY A 35 36.71 1.11 -8.63
CA GLY A 35 35.74 1.74 -7.73
C GLY A 35 36.16 3.14 -7.27
N GLU A 36 37.44 3.41 -7.07
CA GLU A 36 37.94 4.75 -6.74
C GLU A 36 37.98 5.67 -7.96
N HIS A 37 38.35 5.19 -9.14
CA HIS A 37 38.33 6.00 -10.36
C HIS A 37 36.92 6.44 -10.78
N ARG A 38 35.86 5.70 -10.41
CA ARG A 38 34.47 6.16 -10.58
C ARG A 38 34.06 7.27 -9.62
N ARG A 39 34.74 7.44 -8.48
CA ARG A 39 34.45 8.54 -7.53
C ARG A 39 35.06 9.86 -7.98
N ASP A 40 36.21 9.85 -8.64
CA ASP A 40 36.91 11.06 -9.10
C ASP A 40 36.30 11.71 -10.36
N THR A 41 35.38 11.04 -11.04
CA THR A 41 34.69 11.57 -12.24
C THR A 41 33.29 12.14 -11.99
N GLN A 42 32.85 12.25 -10.73
CA GLN A 42 31.65 13.03 -10.42
C GLN A 42 31.96 14.53 -10.49
N PRO A 43 31.14 15.36 -11.17
CA PRO A 43 31.36 16.79 -11.19
C PRO A 43 31.18 17.34 -9.79
N THR A 44 32.25 17.93 -9.23
CA THR A 44 32.22 18.69 -7.99
C THR A 44 31.24 19.85 -8.10
N THR A 45 30.03 19.68 -7.57
CA THR A 45 29.14 20.79 -7.28
C THR A 45 29.61 21.48 -6.01
N THR A 46 29.99 22.74 -6.15
CA THR A 46 30.25 23.70 -5.09
C THR A 46 29.11 23.65 -4.05
N ARG A 47 29.45 23.28 -2.81
CA ARG A 47 28.57 23.40 -1.65
C ARG A 47 28.29 24.88 -1.40
N SER A 48 27.08 25.34 -1.72
CA SER A 48 26.49 26.49 -1.03
C SER A 48 25.76 25.98 0.22
N SER A 49 26.08 26.56 1.37
CA SER A 49 25.40 26.34 2.63
C SER A 49 23.98 26.92 2.58
N THR A 50 23.03 26.12 2.13
CA THR A 50 21.60 26.34 2.29
C THR A 50 21.00 25.04 2.81
N ASP A 51 20.19 25.16 3.86
CA ASP A 51 19.63 24.08 4.66
C ASP A 51 19.20 22.87 3.83
N VAL A 52 19.83 21.73 4.11
CA VAL A 52 19.47 20.44 3.52
C VAL A 52 18.20 20.00 4.21
N HIS A 53 17.04 20.26 3.58
CA HIS A 53 15.87 19.42 3.82
C HIS A 53 16.31 17.95 3.66
N PRO A 54 15.93 17.03 4.55
CA PRO A 54 16.12 15.62 4.25
C PRO A 54 15.48 15.37 2.89
N THR A 55 16.26 14.78 1.97
CA THR A 55 15.77 14.30 0.67
C THR A 55 14.46 13.57 0.89
N ASP A 56 13.46 13.78 0.02
CA ASP A 56 12.17 13.09 0.13
C ASP A 56 12.45 11.59 0.33
N PRO A 57 11.96 10.95 1.41
CA PRO A 57 12.24 9.53 1.68
C PRO A 57 11.81 8.62 0.52
N PHE A 58 10.91 9.11 -0.33
CA PHE A 58 10.33 8.40 -1.47
C PHE A 58 11.06 8.65 -2.79
N ASP A 59 11.98 9.62 -2.88
CA ASP A 59 12.79 9.85 -4.09
C ASP A 59 13.59 8.59 -4.48
N THR A 60 14.10 7.87 -3.48
CA THR A 60 14.92 6.66 -3.68
C THR A 60 14.15 5.36 -3.87
N LEU A 61 12.94 5.24 -3.31
CA LEU A 61 12.14 4.00 -3.36
C LEU A 61 11.01 4.06 -4.38
N GLY A 62 10.65 5.27 -4.81
CA GLY A 62 9.46 5.54 -5.60
C GLY A 62 8.22 5.75 -4.71
N GLN A 63 7.33 6.65 -5.16
CA GLN A 63 6.10 6.96 -4.43
C GLN A 63 5.17 5.75 -4.26
N ILE A 64 5.17 4.84 -5.24
CA ILE A 64 4.30 3.66 -5.25
C ILE A 64 5.14 2.47 -5.69
N VAL A 65 5.28 1.48 -4.81
CA VAL A 65 6.03 0.24 -5.05
C VAL A 65 5.06 -0.94 -5.06
N GLY A 66 5.02 -1.67 -6.17
CA GLY A 66 4.23 -2.89 -6.32
C GLY A 66 5.13 -4.11 -6.42
N ARG A 67 4.93 -5.11 -5.55
CA ARG A 67 5.69 -6.37 -5.53
C ARG A 67 4.83 -7.56 -5.91
N PHE A 68 5.30 -8.32 -6.88
CA PHE A 68 4.59 -9.44 -7.50
C PHE A 68 5.43 -10.70 -7.36
N GLY A 69 4.79 -11.85 -7.15
CA GLY A 69 5.51 -13.10 -6.94
C GLY A 69 4.61 -14.19 -6.39
N GLY A 70 4.86 -15.45 -6.74
CA GLY A 70 4.13 -16.58 -6.18
C GLY A 70 4.34 -16.75 -4.67
N ILE A 71 3.65 -17.71 -4.06
CA ILE A 71 3.92 -18.12 -2.67
C ILE A 71 5.37 -18.61 -2.57
N GLY A 72 6.12 -18.16 -1.56
CA GLY A 72 7.53 -18.52 -1.36
C GLY A 72 8.54 -17.68 -2.14
N SER A 73 8.11 -16.72 -2.95
CA SER A 73 8.97 -15.83 -3.75
C SER A 73 9.80 -14.80 -2.95
N LYS A 74 9.75 -14.83 -1.61
CA LYS A 74 10.44 -13.88 -0.72
C LYS A 74 10.05 -12.41 -0.91
N LYS A 75 8.97 -12.07 -1.64
CA LYS A 75 8.49 -10.67 -1.78
C LYS A 75 8.15 -10.00 -0.44
N ASN A 76 7.54 -10.74 0.50
CA ASN A 76 7.18 -10.23 1.83
C ASN A 76 8.45 -9.93 2.65
N LEU A 77 9.51 -10.71 2.45
CA LEU A 77 10.81 -10.46 3.07
C LEU A 77 11.39 -9.14 2.60
N LYS A 78 11.43 -8.92 1.27
CA LYS A 78 11.92 -7.67 0.68
C LYS A 78 11.15 -6.46 1.21
N GLN A 79 9.81 -6.55 1.21
CA GLN A 79 8.94 -5.51 1.76
C GLN A 79 9.28 -5.18 3.23
N LYS A 80 9.39 -6.19 4.10
CA LYS A 80 9.79 -6.00 5.50
C LYS A 80 11.14 -5.30 5.62
N MET A 81 12.11 -5.72 4.82
CA MET A 81 13.45 -5.13 4.87
C MET A 81 13.45 -3.66 4.43
N ASP A 82 12.71 -3.33 3.37
CA ASP A 82 12.60 -1.94 2.91
C ASP A 82 11.94 -1.06 3.98
N ILE A 83 10.88 -1.55 4.63
CA ILE A 83 10.23 -0.87 5.75
C ILE A 83 11.21 -0.65 6.91
N HIS A 84 11.97 -1.69 7.29
CA HIS A 84 12.95 -1.59 8.37
C HIS A 84 14.04 -0.55 8.06
N ARG A 85 14.55 -0.54 6.83
CA ARG A 85 15.55 0.44 6.38
C ARG A 85 14.98 1.85 6.37
N LEU A 86 13.78 2.02 5.82
CA LEU A 86 13.11 3.32 5.74
C LEU A 86 12.89 3.92 7.11
N THR A 87 12.26 3.17 8.01
CA THR A 87 11.97 3.62 9.38
C THR A 87 13.23 3.89 10.18
N GLY A 88 14.32 3.17 9.92
CA GLY A 88 15.63 3.44 10.52
C GLY A 88 16.34 4.67 9.96
N LEU A 89 16.20 4.97 8.67
CA LEU A 89 16.83 6.12 8.00
C LEU A 89 16.06 7.43 8.23
N TYR A 90 14.74 7.35 8.29
CA TYR A 90 13.84 8.49 8.39
C TYR A 90 13.04 8.39 9.68
N PRO A 91 13.56 8.91 10.81
CA PRO A 91 12.88 8.78 12.09
C PRO A 91 11.54 9.50 12.14
N ASP A 92 11.29 10.46 11.24
CA ASP A 92 10.03 11.23 11.16
C ASP A 92 9.01 10.60 10.19
N ILE A 93 9.30 9.40 9.65
CA ILE A 93 8.32 8.68 8.82
C ILE A 93 7.27 8.01 9.70
N THR A 94 6.01 8.20 9.36
CA THR A 94 4.93 7.38 9.91
C THR A 94 4.70 6.20 8.99
N THR A 95 4.80 4.98 9.49
CA THR A 95 4.47 3.79 8.70
C THR A 95 3.14 3.24 9.18
N ILE A 96 2.23 2.91 8.25
CA ILE A 96 0.96 2.26 8.53
C ILE A 96 0.94 0.95 7.76
N ALA A 97 1.17 -0.17 8.45
CA ALA A 97 1.28 -1.48 7.84
C ALA A 97 0.03 -2.32 8.12
N ILE A 98 -0.65 -2.72 7.05
CA ILE A 98 -1.93 -3.41 7.11
C ILE A 98 -1.68 -4.85 6.68
N SER A 99 -1.90 -5.78 7.61
CA SER A 99 -1.68 -7.21 7.34
C SER A 99 -2.92 -8.03 7.64
N PRO A 100 -3.62 -8.48 6.59
CA PRO A 100 -4.62 -9.53 6.70
C PRO A 100 -4.01 -10.83 7.23
N THR A 101 -2.76 -11.13 6.91
CA THR A 101 -2.20 -12.47 7.19
C THR A 101 -1.25 -12.52 8.38
N GLY A 102 -1.09 -11.42 9.12
CA GLY A 102 -0.19 -11.33 10.27
C GLY A 102 1.30 -11.26 9.89
N HIS A 103 1.66 -11.07 8.61
CA HIS A 103 3.06 -11.04 8.18
C HIS A 103 3.88 -10.01 8.95
N PHE A 104 3.33 -8.88 9.36
CA PHE A 104 4.08 -7.83 10.05
C PHE A 104 4.16 -7.97 11.58
N GLU A 105 3.61 -9.04 12.19
CA GLU A 105 3.64 -9.26 13.64
C GLU A 105 5.04 -9.23 14.24
N THR A 106 6.06 -9.67 13.48
CA THR A 106 7.46 -9.66 13.92
C THR A 106 8.03 -8.25 14.14
N PHE A 107 7.35 -7.21 13.66
CA PHE A 107 7.75 -5.83 13.96
C PHE A 107 7.35 -5.37 15.37
N SER A 108 6.46 -6.10 16.05
CA SER A 108 6.04 -5.79 17.44
C SER A 108 7.19 -5.68 18.43
N GLU A 109 8.31 -6.35 18.16
CA GLU A 109 9.49 -6.36 19.03
C GLU A 109 10.38 -5.11 18.88
N PHE A 110 10.10 -4.24 17.90
CA PHE A 110 10.89 -3.03 17.67
C PHE A 110 10.41 -1.87 18.52
N ASP A 111 11.32 -0.93 18.79
CA ASP A 111 10.97 0.35 19.41
C ASP A 111 10.09 1.17 18.44
N ARG A 112 9.17 1.97 18.99
CA ARG A 112 8.26 2.88 18.22
C ARG A 112 7.26 2.14 17.32
N VAL A 113 6.71 1.05 17.83
CA VAL A 113 5.64 0.29 17.17
C VAL A 113 4.37 0.36 18.00
N THR A 114 3.26 0.72 17.36
CA THR A 114 1.92 0.70 17.93
C THR A 114 1.07 -0.33 17.19
N GLU A 115 0.49 -1.26 17.94
CA GLU A 115 -0.42 -2.28 17.40
C GLU A 115 -1.89 -1.87 17.49
N HIS A 116 -2.60 -2.11 16.39
CA HIS A 116 -4.02 -1.83 16.24
C HIS A 116 -4.74 -3.14 15.93
N ASN A 117 -5.29 -3.79 16.96
CA ASN A 117 -6.03 -5.04 16.80
C ASN A 117 -7.53 -4.75 16.57
N ILE A 118 -7.94 -4.85 15.30
CA ILE A 118 -9.31 -4.55 14.85
C ILE A 118 -10.33 -5.56 15.39
N SER A 119 -9.95 -6.81 15.70
CA SER A 119 -10.89 -7.80 16.23
C SER A 119 -11.43 -7.38 17.62
N ASN A 120 -10.62 -6.62 18.37
CA ASN A 120 -10.95 -6.07 19.68
C ASN A 120 -11.53 -4.65 19.60
N SER A 121 -10.85 -3.74 18.88
CA SER A 121 -11.23 -2.33 18.82
C SER A 121 -12.43 -2.08 17.91
N GLY A 122 -12.63 -2.93 16.90
CA GLY A 122 -13.47 -2.66 15.74
C GLY A 122 -12.94 -1.48 14.91
N ILE A 123 -13.72 -1.05 13.91
CA ILE A 123 -13.35 0.01 12.99
C ILE A 123 -14.57 0.70 12.39
N ASN A 124 -14.58 2.03 12.35
CA ASN A 124 -15.74 2.79 11.88
C ASN A 124 -15.63 3.18 10.39
N PRO A 125 -16.55 2.71 9.50
CA PRO A 125 -16.56 3.08 8.08
C PRO A 125 -16.97 4.54 7.81
N LEU A 126 -17.56 5.22 8.80
CA LEU A 126 -17.99 6.61 8.72
C LEU A 126 -16.93 7.59 9.24
N THR A 127 -15.72 7.11 9.55
CA THR A 127 -14.63 7.97 10.03
C THR A 127 -14.22 8.96 8.95
N ILE A 128 -14.25 10.25 9.28
CA ILE A 128 -13.69 11.30 8.42
C ILE A 128 -12.56 12.03 9.14
N THR A 129 -11.60 12.50 8.36
CA THR A 129 -10.38 13.13 8.88
C THR A 129 -10.04 14.33 8.02
N GLN A 130 -9.72 15.44 8.66
CA GLN A 130 -9.23 16.60 7.93
C GLN A 130 -7.77 16.35 7.52
N PRO A 131 -7.42 16.48 6.23
CA PRO A 131 -6.04 16.34 5.79
C PRO A 131 -5.17 17.46 6.38
N ALA A 132 -3.88 17.19 6.63
CA ALA A 132 -2.95 18.15 7.22
C ALA A 132 -2.79 19.40 6.34
N ASN A 133 -2.84 19.21 5.01
CA ASN A 133 -2.75 20.26 4.01
C ASN A 133 -4.01 20.23 3.12
N PRO A 134 -5.13 20.84 3.56
CA PRO A 134 -6.36 20.84 2.78
C PRO A 134 -6.19 21.72 1.54
N VAL A 135 -6.40 21.15 0.36
CA VAL A 135 -6.37 21.85 -0.94
C VAL A 135 -7.77 22.35 -1.33
N ALA A 136 -8.81 21.76 -0.76
CA ALA A 136 -10.21 22.02 -1.04
C ALA A 136 -10.87 22.79 0.13
N SER A 137 -12.00 23.45 -0.17
CA SER A 137 -12.86 24.03 0.87
C SER A 137 -13.44 22.94 1.79
N ASN A 138 -13.90 23.33 2.98
CA ASN A 138 -14.57 22.41 3.91
C ASN A 138 -15.77 21.70 3.27
N GLN A 139 -16.56 22.43 2.48
CA GLN A 139 -17.72 21.87 1.78
C GLN A 139 -17.30 20.79 0.76
N GLU A 140 -16.28 21.07 -0.06
CA GLU A 140 -15.75 20.10 -1.03
C GLU A 140 -15.14 18.88 -0.31
N HIS A 141 -14.48 19.10 0.84
CA HIS A 141 -13.94 18.01 1.65
C HIS A 141 -15.05 17.11 2.21
N ILE A 142 -16.15 17.68 2.72
CA ILE A 142 -17.31 16.91 3.18
C ILE A 142 -17.92 16.13 2.01
N GLN A 143 -18.15 16.76 0.85
CA GLN A 143 -18.71 16.09 -0.32
C GLN A 143 -17.84 14.92 -0.81
N THR A 144 -16.53 15.12 -0.84
CA THR A 144 -15.56 14.08 -1.21
C THR A 144 -15.59 12.94 -0.19
N SER A 145 -15.62 13.28 1.11
CA SER A 145 -15.68 12.31 2.20
C SER A 145 -16.97 11.48 2.16
N VAL A 146 -18.12 12.11 1.92
CA VAL A 146 -19.42 11.44 1.72
C VAL A 146 -19.34 10.48 0.54
N SER A 147 -18.82 10.94 -0.60
CA SER A 147 -18.72 10.12 -1.82
C SER A 147 -17.84 8.89 -1.59
N GLN A 148 -16.69 9.07 -0.92
CA GLN A 148 -15.82 7.96 -0.56
C GLN A 148 -16.54 6.99 0.41
N VAL A 149 -17.15 7.48 1.49
CA VAL A 149 -17.87 6.61 2.44
C VAL A 149 -19.00 5.83 1.78
N VAL A 150 -19.78 6.49 0.91
CA VAL A 150 -20.86 5.85 0.14
C VAL A 150 -20.31 4.77 -0.77
N SER A 151 -19.19 5.01 -1.47
CA SER A 151 -18.58 3.99 -2.33
C SER A 151 -18.23 2.70 -1.55
N HIS A 152 -17.83 2.85 -0.28
CA HIS A 152 -17.50 1.71 0.59
C HIS A 152 -18.73 1.00 1.11
N LEU A 153 -19.68 1.79 1.61
CA LEU A 153 -20.94 1.25 2.09
C LEU A 153 -21.74 0.61 0.95
N ARG A 154 -21.59 1.04 -0.30
CA ARG A 154 -22.13 0.35 -1.48
C ARG A 154 -21.61 -1.08 -1.57
N ALA A 155 -20.29 -1.28 -1.48
CA ALA A 155 -19.69 -2.62 -1.51
C ALA A 155 -20.12 -3.52 -0.33
N PHE A 156 -20.63 -2.94 0.76
CA PHE A 156 -21.14 -3.69 1.92
C PHE A 156 -22.65 -3.93 1.88
N LEU A 157 -23.43 -2.89 1.55
CA LEU A 157 -24.89 -2.85 1.67
C LEU A 157 -25.61 -3.13 0.35
N ILE A 158 -24.91 -3.00 -0.78
CA ILE A 158 -25.47 -3.07 -2.12
C ILE A 158 -24.65 -4.10 -2.92
N ASN A 159 -24.76 -5.38 -2.53
CA ASN A 159 -24.15 -6.49 -3.26
C ASN A 159 -25.17 -7.21 -4.16
N GLY A 160 -24.80 -7.34 -5.43
CA GLY A 160 -25.68 -7.69 -6.55
C GLY A 160 -26.06 -9.18 -6.65
N GLU A 161 -27.35 -9.46 -6.53
CA GLU A 161 -28.26 -9.90 -7.60
C GLU A 161 -29.66 -9.98 -6.94
N GLY A 162 -30.51 -8.97 -7.19
CA GLY A 162 -31.86 -8.87 -6.59
C GLY A 162 -32.10 -7.67 -5.65
N ALA A 163 -31.08 -6.83 -5.41
CA ALA A 163 -31.18 -5.64 -4.57
C ALA A 163 -31.75 -4.45 -5.36
N GLY A 164 -33.08 -4.36 -5.49
CA GLY A 164 -33.81 -3.11 -5.81
C GLY A 164 -33.25 -2.23 -6.95
N ASN A 165 -33.54 -0.93 -6.87
CA ASN A 165 -32.96 0.09 -7.75
C ASN A 165 -31.66 0.62 -7.11
N GLU A 166 -30.51 0.10 -7.56
CA GLU A 166 -29.18 0.45 -7.04
C GLU A 166 -28.91 1.96 -7.06
N GLU A 167 -29.27 2.67 -8.13
CA GLU A 167 -29.06 4.12 -8.22
C GLU A 167 -29.85 4.86 -7.14
N ALA A 168 -31.09 4.45 -6.89
CA ALA A 168 -31.91 5.01 -5.82
C ALA A 168 -31.34 4.70 -4.43
N GLN A 169 -30.78 3.50 -4.22
CA GLN A 169 -30.12 3.14 -2.96
C GLN A 169 -28.85 3.95 -2.73
N ILE A 170 -28.02 4.16 -3.76
CA ILE A 170 -26.85 5.03 -3.68
C ILE A 170 -27.28 6.46 -3.32
N GLY A 171 -28.31 7.00 -3.98
CA GLY A 171 -28.82 8.35 -3.69
C GLY A 171 -29.36 8.49 -2.27
N ALA A 172 -30.13 7.52 -1.79
CA ALA A 172 -30.63 7.49 -0.41
C ALA A 172 -29.49 7.39 0.61
N LEU A 173 -28.48 6.56 0.33
CA LEU A 173 -27.30 6.40 1.17
C LEU A 173 -26.44 7.68 1.23
N GLN A 174 -26.22 8.34 0.09
CA GLN A 174 -25.55 9.64 0.03
C GLN A 174 -26.25 10.67 0.90
N LYS A 175 -27.58 10.76 0.77
CA LYS A 175 -28.40 11.69 1.55
C LYS A 175 -28.32 11.39 3.05
N ALA A 176 -28.44 10.13 3.45
CA ALA A 176 -28.35 9.73 4.85
C ALA A 176 -26.98 10.04 5.46
N VAL A 177 -25.88 9.71 4.76
CA VAL A 177 -24.52 10.00 5.22
C VAL A 177 -24.28 11.51 5.32
N PHE A 178 -24.78 12.29 4.36
CA PHE A 178 -24.67 13.75 4.40
C PHE A 178 -25.42 14.34 5.61
N GLN A 179 -26.69 13.99 5.81
CA GLN A 179 -27.48 14.42 6.97
C GLN A 179 -26.82 14.00 8.29
N LEU A 180 -26.21 12.81 8.32
CA LEU A 180 -25.54 12.30 9.50
C LEU A 180 -24.31 13.14 9.87
N TYR A 181 -23.53 13.58 8.87
CA TYR A 181 -22.42 14.50 9.11
C TYR A 181 -22.90 15.90 9.51
N GLU A 182 -23.95 16.43 8.90
CA GLU A 182 -24.54 17.70 9.35
C GLU A 182 -24.99 17.64 10.82
N LEU A 183 -25.65 16.56 11.23
CA LEU A 183 -26.07 16.34 12.61
C LEU A 183 -24.88 16.16 13.57
N GLY A 184 -23.78 15.59 13.09
CA GLY A 184 -22.52 15.46 13.81
C GLY A 184 -21.70 16.75 13.92
N GLY A 185 -22.21 17.88 13.40
CA GLY A 185 -21.55 19.19 13.46
C GLY A 185 -20.52 19.42 12.37
N TYR A 186 -20.45 18.56 11.34
CA TYR A 186 -19.62 18.80 10.16
C TYR A 186 -20.31 19.82 9.27
N THR A 187 -19.78 21.04 9.26
CA THR A 187 -20.36 22.17 8.53
C THR A 187 -19.33 22.79 7.59
N GLU A 188 -19.78 23.71 6.74
CA GLU A 188 -18.89 24.52 5.90
C GLU A 188 -17.88 25.33 6.74
N GLU A 189 -18.25 25.69 7.97
CA GLU A 189 -17.43 26.50 8.88
C GLU A 189 -16.51 25.63 9.75
N GLU A 190 -16.97 24.43 10.14
CA GLU A 190 -16.25 23.49 11.00
C GLU A 190 -16.26 22.08 10.39
N ALA A 191 -15.17 21.71 9.71
CA ALA A 191 -14.97 20.36 9.15
C ALA A 191 -14.06 19.47 10.02
N SER A 192 -13.66 19.93 11.20
CA SER A 192 -12.74 19.18 12.05
C SER A 192 -13.46 17.99 12.70
N PRO A 193 -12.86 16.78 12.67
CA PRO A 193 -13.44 15.59 13.27
C PRO A 193 -13.74 15.80 14.75
N GLN A 194 -14.99 15.58 15.17
CA GLN A 194 -15.30 15.42 16.58
C GLN A 194 -14.67 14.13 17.13
N GLU A 195 -14.41 14.10 18.44
CA GLU A 195 -13.79 12.92 19.09
C GLU A 195 -14.69 11.67 18.95
N GLU A 196 -16.01 11.86 18.90
CA GLU A 196 -16.99 10.82 18.58
C GLU A 196 -17.47 10.98 17.14
N GLN A 197 -17.17 9.97 16.31
CA GLN A 197 -17.64 9.90 14.93
C GLN A 197 -19.00 9.19 14.86
N PRO A 198 -19.87 9.56 13.89
CA PRO A 198 -21.10 8.82 13.64
C PRO A 198 -20.86 7.34 13.37
N THR A 199 -21.81 6.49 13.73
CA THR A 199 -21.71 5.02 13.66
C THR A 199 -22.73 4.41 12.69
N LEU A 200 -22.61 3.11 12.41
CA LEU A 200 -23.61 2.40 11.60
C LEU A 200 -25.00 2.37 12.26
N ALA A 201 -25.09 2.51 13.58
CA ALA A 201 -26.35 2.66 14.29
C ALA A 201 -27.00 4.02 13.99
N ASP A 202 -26.20 5.09 13.94
CA ASP A 202 -26.69 6.43 13.60
C ASP A 202 -27.09 6.53 12.13
N LEU A 203 -26.32 5.88 11.24
CA LEU A 203 -26.70 5.73 9.84
C LEU A 203 -28.00 4.96 9.69
N HIS A 204 -28.16 3.85 10.42
CA HIS A 204 -29.40 3.08 10.42
C HIS A 204 -30.59 3.95 10.84
N GLU A 205 -30.48 4.68 11.95
CA GLU A 205 -31.56 5.56 12.42
C GLU A 205 -31.89 6.67 11.40
N THR A 206 -30.86 7.23 10.77
CA THR A 206 -31.05 8.26 9.73
C THR A 206 -31.76 7.70 8.50
N LEU A 207 -31.40 6.50 8.05
CA LEU A 207 -32.10 5.81 6.97
C LEU A 207 -33.54 5.46 7.35
N ASP A 208 -33.80 5.01 8.58
CA ASP A 208 -35.13 4.69 9.09
C ASP A 208 -36.04 5.94 9.08
N ARG A 209 -35.51 7.09 9.52
CA ARG A 209 -36.21 8.38 9.42
C ARG A 209 -36.57 8.74 7.98
N LEU A 210 -35.68 8.49 7.01
CA LEU A 210 -35.98 8.71 5.60
C LEU A 210 -37.11 7.82 5.07
N THR A 211 -37.39 6.66 5.68
CA THR A 211 -38.50 5.79 5.23
C THR A 211 -39.87 6.36 5.57
N ASP A 212 -39.96 7.10 6.68
CA ASP A 212 -41.19 7.66 7.22
C ASP A 212 -41.39 9.14 6.87
N ASP A 213 -40.39 9.79 6.27
CA ASP A 213 -40.45 11.22 5.92
C ASP A 213 -41.42 11.49 4.76
N PRO A 214 -42.56 12.17 4.99
CA PRO A 214 -43.57 12.40 3.96
C PRO A 214 -43.10 13.35 2.85
N GLU A 215 -42.04 14.14 3.06
CA GLU A 215 -41.48 15.04 2.06
C GLU A 215 -40.58 14.30 1.06
N GLU A 216 -40.15 13.07 1.38
CA GLU A 216 -39.34 12.25 0.51
C GLU A 216 -40.16 11.54 -0.57
N SER A 217 -39.58 11.45 -1.77
CA SER A 217 -40.19 10.70 -2.87
C SER A 217 -40.33 9.21 -2.52
N ASN A 218 -41.37 8.54 -3.02
CA ASN A 218 -41.57 7.10 -2.81
C ASN A 218 -40.32 6.28 -3.15
N THR A 219 -39.60 6.64 -4.21
CA THR A 219 -38.37 5.98 -4.63
C THR A 219 -37.28 6.04 -3.56
N VAL A 220 -37.09 7.20 -2.92
CA VAL A 220 -36.11 7.36 -1.83
C VAL A 220 -36.54 6.57 -0.60
N ARG A 221 -37.83 6.61 -0.25
CA ARG A 221 -38.37 5.87 0.91
C ARG A 221 -38.22 4.35 0.76
N GLU A 222 -38.54 3.82 -0.42
CA GLU A 222 -38.36 2.40 -0.74
C GLU A 222 -36.88 2.00 -0.73
N ALA A 223 -35.99 2.85 -1.28
CA ALA A 223 -34.56 2.61 -1.26
C ALA A 223 -33.97 2.63 0.16
N ALA A 224 -34.35 3.62 0.98
CA ALA A 224 -33.95 3.70 2.38
C ALA A 224 -34.47 2.48 3.17
N SER A 225 -35.72 2.06 2.95
CA SER A 225 -36.30 0.89 3.60
C SER A 225 -35.55 -0.39 3.23
N SER A 226 -35.13 -0.53 1.98
CA SER A 226 -34.26 -1.63 1.55
C SER A 226 -32.91 -1.62 2.26
N LEU A 227 -32.28 -0.46 2.43
CA LEU A 227 -30.98 -0.34 3.11
C LEU A 227 -31.09 -0.62 4.61
N VAL A 228 -32.16 -0.15 5.27
CA VAL A 228 -32.50 -0.47 6.67
C VAL A 228 -32.59 -1.98 6.85
N LYS A 229 -33.36 -2.65 5.99
CA LYS A 229 -33.50 -4.10 6.03
C LYS A 229 -32.14 -4.80 5.87
N THR A 230 -31.31 -4.37 4.93
CA THR A 230 -29.96 -4.92 4.76
C THR A 230 -29.14 -4.73 6.04
N LEU A 231 -29.13 -3.53 6.63
CA LEU A 231 -28.41 -3.28 7.88
C LEU A 231 -28.91 -4.15 9.04
N ASP A 232 -30.23 -4.35 9.16
CA ASP A 232 -30.83 -5.24 10.16
C ASP A 232 -30.41 -6.70 9.99
N GLU A 233 -30.33 -7.20 8.75
CA GLU A 233 -29.80 -8.52 8.45
C GLU A 233 -28.34 -8.67 8.92
N HIS A 234 -27.55 -7.60 8.81
CA HIS A 234 -26.15 -7.59 9.26
C HIS A 234 -26.00 -7.41 10.78
N LYS A 235 -26.94 -6.76 11.48
CA LYS A 235 -26.89 -6.56 12.95
C LYS A 235 -26.78 -7.87 13.73
N ALA A 236 -27.32 -8.97 13.19
CA ALA A 236 -27.23 -10.29 13.80
C ALA A 236 -25.83 -10.94 13.66
N GLY A 237 -24.95 -10.37 12.85
CA GLY A 237 -23.62 -10.92 12.55
C GLY A 237 -22.47 -10.21 13.29
N ASP A 238 -21.35 -10.92 13.43
CA ASP A 238 -20.14 -10.44 14.11
C ASP A 238 -19.53 -9.19 13.46
N VAL A 239 -19.79 -8.97 12.17
CA VAL A 239 -19.16 -7.91 11.38
C VAL A 239 -19.80 -6.55 11.64
N TYR A 240 -21.12 -6.50 11.84
CA TYR A 240 -21.76 -5.25 12.26
C TYR A 240 -21.19 -4.77 13.60
N ARG A 241 -20.94 -5.68 14.55
CA ARG A 241 -20.29 -5.34 15.84
C ARG A 241 -18.89 -4.74 15.65
N LEU A 242 -18.13 -5.25 14.69
CA LEU A 242 -16.80 -4.71 14.36
C LEU A 242 -16.90 -3.34 13.70
N LEU A 243 -17.88 -3.14 12.81
CA LEU A 243 -18.02 -1.89 12.05
C LEU A 243 -18.75 -0.77 12.82
N ASN A 244 -19.56 -1.12 13.82
CA ASN A 244 -20.38 -0.17 14.58
C ASN A 244 -19.66 0.44 15.79
N LYS A 245 -18.43 0.89 15.58
CA LYS A 245 -17.64 1.61 16.61
C LYS A 245 -17.59 3.09 16.26
N SER A 246 -17.42 3.96 17.24
CA SER A 246 -17.26 5.40 17.03
C SER A 246 -15.79 5.84 16.93
N GLY A 247 -14.86 4.95 17.27
CA GLY A 247 -13.43 5.24 17.35
C GLY A 247 -12.71 5.22 16.00
N ARG A 248 -11.66 6.05 15.93
CA ARG A 248 -10.63 6.06 14.89
C ARG A 248 -9.61 4.94 15.12
N LEU A 249 -8.76 4.65 14.12
CA LEU A 249 -7.60 3.77 14.32
C LEU A 249 -6.64 4.38 15.34
N GLY A 250 -6.47 5.71 15.32
CA GLY A 250 -5.60 6.41 16.27
C GLY A 250 -4.13 6.26 15.89
N ILE A 251 -3.83 6.46 14.61
CA ILE A 251 -2.47 6.38 14.05
C ILE A 251 -1.53 7.32 14.82
N LYS A 252 -0.39 6.77 15.26
CA LYS A 252 0.67 7.50 15.96
C LYS A 252 1.70 8.02 14.95
N GLU A 253 1.90 9.33 14.96
CA GLU A 253 2.90 9.97 14.11
C GLU A 253 4.33 9.52 14.47
N ASN A 254 5.18 9.40 13.46
CA ASN A 254 6.57 8.99 13.58
C ASN A 254 6.72 7.60 14.24
N GLU A 255 5.72 6.73 14.08
CA GLU A 255 5.75 5.35 14.56
C GLU A 255 5.37 4.38 13.44
N MET A 256 5.68 3.11 13.65
CA MET A 256 5.12 2.03 12.86
C MET A 256 3.79 1.58 13.48
N ASN A 257 2.71 1.78 12.75
CA ASN A 257 1.35 1.43 13.13
C ASN A 257 0.98 0.10 12.45
N LEU A 258 0.90 -0.98 13.22
CA LEU A 258 0.57 -2.31 12.72
C LEU A 258 -0.94 -2.56 12.85
N ILE A 259 -1.65 -2.57 11.73
CA ILE A 259 -3.07 -2.88 11.68
C ILE A 259 -3.25 -4.38 11.43
N GLN A 260 -3.63 -5.10 12.49
CA GLN A 260 -3.76 -6.55 12.49
C GLN A 260 -5.20 -6.95 12.16
N LEU A 261 -5.32 -7.76 11.11
CA LEU A 261 -6.61 -8.24 10.57
C LEU A 261 -6.66 -9.78 10.50
N SER A 262 -5.61 -10.47 10.96
CA SER A 262 -5.45 -11.94 10.91
C SER A 262 -6.62 -12.69 11.52
N ASP A 263 -7.12 -12.26 12.67
CA ASP A 263 -8.28 -12.83 13.35
C ASP A 263 -9.59 -12.78 12.53
N ILE A 264 -9.66 -11.91 11.51
CA ILE A 264 -10.88 -11.59 10.77
C ILE A 264 -10.88 -12.23 9.37
N THR A 265 -9.71 -12.65 8.86
CA THR A 265 -9.52 -13.12 7.46
C THR A 265 -10.33 -14.34 7.05
N GLY A 266 -10.76 -15.17 8.00
CA GLY A 266 -11.62 -16.34 7.72
C GLY A 266 -13.12 -16.02 7.65
N SER A 267 -13.53 -14.79 7.93
CA SER A 267 -14.94 -14.40 7.98
C SER A 267 -15.51 -14.07 6.60
N THR A 268 -16.80 -14.33 6.37
CA THR A 268 -17.52 -13.99 5.13
C THR A 268 -17.42 -12.50 4.76
N HIS A 269 -17.09 -11.63 5.71
CA HIS A 269 -17.00 -10.19 5.49
C HIS A 269 -15.59 -9.62 5.74
N ALA A 270 -14.57 -10.48 5.77
CA ALA A 270 -13.17 -10.07 5.94
C ALA A 270 -12.79 -8.96 4.95
N GLN A 271 -13.26 -9.06 3.71
CA GLN A 271 -12.99 -8.09 2.66
C GLN A 271 -13.52 -6.68 2.99
N VAL A 272 -14.69 -6.58 3.62
CA VAL A 272 -15.28 -5.30 3.99
C VAL A 272 -14.51 -4.66 5.14
N VAL A 273 -14.15 -5.44 6.16
CA VAL A 273 -13.34 -4.94 7.27
C VAL A 273 -11.97 -4.49 6.76
N ASN A 274 -11.38 -5.26 5.85
CA ASN A 274 -10.12 -4.95 5.20
C ASN A 274 -10.16 -3.63 4.41
N SER A 275 -11.20 -3.40 3.60
CA SER A 275 -11.33 -2.16 2.82
C SER A 275 -11.52 -0.93 3.72
N VAL A 276 -12.33 -1.06 4.77
CA VAL A 276 -12.53 0.00 5.77
C VAL A 276 -11.22 0.31 6.52
N ALA A 277 -10.42 -0.71 6.84
CA ALA A 277 -9.11 -0.54 7.48
C ALA A 277 -8.13 0.24 6.62
N VAL A 278 -8.04 -0.10 5.34
CA VAL A 278 -7.18 0.60 4.39
C VAL A 278 -7.61 2.05 4.22
N LEU A 279 -8.90 2.33 4.09
CA LEU A 279 -9.37 3.70 4.00
C LEU A 279 -9.06 4.54 5.23
N ASN A 280 -9.39 4.03 6.41
CA ASN A 280 -9.16 4.78 7.64
C ASN A 280 -7.66 5.04 7.81
N ALA A 281 -6.81 4.08 7.43
CA ALA A 281 -5.37 4.28 7.40
C ALA A 281 -4.94 5.38 6.41
N ILE A 282 -5.49 5.40 5.19
CA ILE A 282 -5.22 6.46 4.21
C ILE A 282 -5.65 7.82 4.75
N ARG A 283 -6.88 7.91 5.26
CA ARG A 283 -7.46 9.14 5.83
C ARG A 283 -6.65 9.67 7.00
N GLU A 284 -6.38 8.83 7.98
CA GLU A 284 -5.53 9.21 9.12
C GLU A 284 -4.11 9.54 8.68
N GLY A 285 -3.56 8.85 7.67
CA GLY A 285 -2.29 9.20 7.05
C GLY A 285 -2.31 10.58 6.38
N GLN A 286 -3.38 10.95 5.67
CA GLN A 286 -3.53 12.27 5.06
C GLN A 286 -3.61 13.39 6.11
N ALA A 287 -4.04 13.07 7.33
CA ALA A 287 -4.09 14.01 8.46
C ALA A 287 -2.71 14.26 9.10
N ILE A 288 -1.67 13.50 8.72
CA ILE A 288 -0.30 13.66 9.22
C ILE A 288 0.44 14.67 8.36
N SER A 289 1.17 15.59 9.00
CA SER A 289 1.95 16.61 8.29
C SER A 289 3.28 16.09 7.72
N GLY A 290 3.82 15.01 8.30
CA GLY A 290 5.07 14.37 7.90
C GLY A 290 4.91 13.33 6.78
N PRO A 291 6.00 12.67 6.37
CA PRO A 291 5.96 11.60 5.37
C PRO A 291 5.27 10.35 5.93
N VAL A 292 4.38 9.77 5.14
CA VAL A 292 3.63 8.56 5.50
C VAL A 292 3.90 7.44 4.51
N LEU A 293 4.21 6.25 5.01
CA LEU A 293 4.29 5.02 4.22
C LEU A 293 3.11 4.13 4.55
N ILE A 294 2.24 3.87 3.58
CA ILE A 294 1.14 2.91 3.70
C ILE A 294 1.56 1.58 3.06
N VAL A 295 1.61 0.54 3.89
CA VAL A 295 2.03 -0.81 3.48
C VAL A 295 0.83 -1.73 3.42
N LEU A 296 0.59 -2.33 2.26
CA LEU A 296 -0.52 -3.25 2.01
C LEU A 296 0.01 -4.67 1.73
N ASP A 297 -0.23 -5.58 2.67
CA ASP A 297 0.10 -6.99 2.49
C ASP A 297 -1.07 -7.74 1.84
N GLY A 298 -0.75 -8.61 0.87
CA GLY A 298 -1.77 -9.42 0.19
C GLY A 298 -2.80 -8.56 -0.54
N ALA A 299 -2.36 -7.66 -1.40
CA ALA A 299 -3.20 -6.62 -1.98
C ALA A 299 -4.40 -7.13 -2.82
N HIS A 300 -4.41 -8.41 -3.18
CA HIS A 300 -5.57 -9.12 -3.71
C HIS A 300 -6.81 -9.06 -2.81
N TYR A 301 -6.65 -8.89 -1.49
CA TYR A 301 -7.77 -8.67 -0.57
C TYR A 301 -8.46 -7.30 -0.76
N TYR A 302 -7.80 -6.36 -1.43
CA TYR A 302 -8.26 -4.98 -1.61
C TYR A 302 -8.66 -4.70 -3.06
N PHE A 303 -7.85 -5.12 -4.02
CA PHE A 303 -8.05 -4.75 -5.42
C PHE A 303 -9.09 -5.62 -6.18
N SER A 304 -9.57 -6.72 -5.58
CA SER A 304 -10.52 -7.61 -6.25
C SER A 304 -11.92 -6.99 -6.44
N GLN A 305 -12.27 -5.97 -5.66
CA GLN A 305 -13.59 -5.31 -5.66
C GLN A 305 -13.58 -4.05 -6.53
N ASN A 306 -14.44 -3.99 -7.57
CA ASN A 306 -14.44 -2.88 -8.53
C ASN A 306 -14.61 -1.50 -7.86
N PRO A 307 -15.61 -1.26 -6.96
CA PRO A 307 -15.79 0.07 -6.37
C PRO A 307 -14.61 0.50 -5.48
N PHE A 308 -13.97 -0.45 -4.78
CA PHE A 308 -12.85 -0.13 -3.89
C PHE A 308 -11.55 0.10 -4.65
N ARG A 309 -11.33 -0.65 -5.73
CA ARG A 309 -10.18 -0.45 -6.62
C ARG A 309 -10.16 0.94 -7.22
N GLU A 310 -11.30 1.45 -7.70
CA GLU A 310 -11.40 2.81 -8.25
C GLU A 310 -10.93 3.86 -7.24
N VAL A 311 -11.33 3.70 -5.98
CA VAL A 311 -10.89 4.58 -4.89
C VAL A 311 -9.38 4.48 -4.67
N LEU A 312 -8.81 3.28 -4.57
CA LEU A 312 -7.37 3.11 -4.40
C LEU A 312 -6.56 3.69 -5.59
N CYS A 313 -7.04 3.52 -6.82
CA CYS A 313 -6.42 4.15 -8.00
C CYS A 313 -6.41 5.68 -7.88
N GLN A 314 -7.50 6.27 -7.42
CA GLN A 314 -7.57 7.71 -7.19
C GLN A 314 -6.59 8.15 -6.08
N GLU A 315 -6.54 7.42 -4.96
CA GLU A 315 -5.60 7.70 -3.87
C GLU A 315 -4.14 7.60 -4.31
N PHE A 316 -3.81 6.63 -5.17
CA PHE A 316 -2.48 6.48 -5.74
C PHE A 316 -2.09 7.67 -6.62
N ARG A 317 -3.01 8.21 -7.42
CA ARG A 317 -2.74 9.43 -8.23
C ARG A 317 -2.44 10.65 -7.37
N HIS A 318 -3.07 10.75 -6.20
CA HIS A 318 -2.92 11.89 -5.29
C HIS A 318 -1.86 11.69 -4.20
N ALA A 319 -1.24 10.50 -4.14
CA ALA A 319 -0.26 10.11 -3.13
C ALA A 319 0.81 11.18 -2.85
N ARG A 320 1.40 11.75 -3.91
CA ARG A 320 2.43 12.81 -3.80
C ARG A 320 1.91 14.09 -3.16
N HIS A 321 0.66 14.48 -3.43
CA HIS A 321 0.09 15.71 -2.87
C HIS A 321 -0.12 15.62 -1.35
N HIS A 322 -0.23 14.39 -0.83
CA HIS A 322 -0.41 14.12 0.59
C HIS A 322 0.87 13.68 1.30
N ASN A 323 2.03 13.68 0.63
CA ASN A 323 3.28 13.14 1.19
C ASN A 323 3.15 11.68 1.65
N ILE A 324 2.33 10.90 0.92
CA ILE A 324 2.03 9.48 1.21
C ILE A 324 2.68 8.63 0.14
N ALA A 325 3.51 7.67 0.52
CA ALA A 325 3.92 6.58 -0.36
C ALA A 325 3.13 5.31 -0.07
N TYR A 326 3.00 4.48 -1.11
CA TYR A 326 2.36 3.18 -1.03
C TYR A 326 3.36 2.08 -1.34
N ASP A 327 3.30 1.03 -0.54
CA ASP A 327 4.07 -0.17 -0.74
C ASP A 327 3.11 -1.35 -0.65
N TYR A 328 2.90 -2.09 -1.74
CA TYR A 328 1.98 -3.22 -1.75
C TYR A 328 2.61 -4.48 -2.34
N ASN A 329 2.14 -5.64 -1.88
CA ASN A 329 2.49 -6.93 -2.47
C ASN A 329 1.25 -7.69 -2.94
N THR A 330 1.33 -8.50 -3.98
CA THR A 330 0.25 -9.44 -4.37
C THR A 330 0.80 -10.72 -4.98
N GLN A 331 -0.01 -11.78 -4.97
CA GLN A 331 0.34 -13.09 -5.56
C GLN A 331 0.03 -13.15 -7.05
N ARG A 332 -0.99 -12.40 -7.51
CA ARG A 332 -1.44 -12.42 -8.90
C ARG A 332 -1.45 -11.02 -9.45
N LEU A 333 -1.01 -10.89 -10.69
CA LEU A 333 -1.02 -9.61 -11.39
C LEU A 333 -2.42 -9.21 -11.81
N ALA A 334 -3.24 -10.20 -12.13
CA ALA A 334 -4.66 -10.03 -12.48
C ALA A 334 -5.47 -9.31 -11.38
N ASP A 335 -5.00 -9.33 -10.14
CA ASP A 335 -5.67 -8.64 -9.04
C ASP A 335 -5.56 -7.12 -9.16
N VAL A 336 -4.51 -6.60 -9.82
CA VAL A 336 -4.21 -5.17 -9.94
C VAL A 336 -4.28 -4.66 -11.39
N SER A 337 -4.60 -5.54 -12.33
CA SER A 337 -4.52 -5.36 -13.77
C SER A 337 -5.80 -5.89 -14.43
N ARG A 338 -6.63 -5.00 -14.98
CA ARG A 338 -7.78 -5.37 -15.82
C ARG A 338 -7.89 -4.38 -16.96
N GLU A 339 -8.39 -4.86 -18.10
CA GLU A 339 -8.54 -4.09 -19.34
C GLU A 339 -9.21 -2.73 -19.07
N GLY A 340 -8.46 -1.64 -19.28
CA GLY A 340 -8.92 -0.25 -19.11
C GLY A 340 -8.76 0.35 -17.70
N GLU A 341 -8.45 -0.44 -16.68
CA GLU A 341 -8.29 0.01 -15.29
C GLU A 341 -7.15 -0.74 -14.57
N SER A 342 -5.94 -0.19 -14.70
CA SER A 342 -4.72 -0.80 -14.13
C SER A 342 -4.09 0.09 -13.05
N VAL A 343 -4.02 -0.43 -11.83
CA VAL A 343 -3.28 0.19 -10.70
C VAL A 343 -1.78 0.31 -11.03
N ILE A 344 -1.31 -0.55 -11.93
CA ILE A 344 0.09 -0.64 -12.37
C ILE A 344 0.56 0.64 -13.05
N HIS A 345 -0.33 1.39 -13.73
CA HIS A 345 0.05 2.65 -14.37
C HIS A 345 0.48 3.72 -13.35
N GLU A 346 -0.10 3.69 -12.16
CA GLU A 346 0.26 4.60 -11.08
C GLU A 346 1.53 4.14 -10.34
N THR A 347 1.85 2.84 -10.43
CA THR A 347 3.00 2.23 -9.77
C THR A 347 4.32 2.74 -10.33
N SER A 348 5.14 3.33 -9.46
CA SER A 348 6.40 3.97 -9.83
C SER A 348 7.56 2.98 -9.91
N VAL A 349 7.54 1.96 -9.05
CA VAL A 349 8.49 0.85 -9.04
C VAL A 349 7.74 -0.47 -9.02
N VAL A 350 8.07 -1.35 -9.96
CA VAL A 350 7.50 -2.70 -10.06
C VAL A 350 8.62 -3.69 -9.77
N GLU A 351 8.42 -4.57 -8.78
CA GLU A 351 9.33 -5.67 -8.46
C GLU A 351 8.63 -7.01 -8.71
N ILE A 352 9.21 -7.88 -9.52
CA ILE A 352 8.72 -9.24 -9.78
C ILE A 352 9.72 -10.22 -9.18
N HIS A 353 9.25 -11.07 -8.28
CA HIS A 353 10.04 -12.03 -7.53
C HIS A 353 9.83 -13.45 -8.07
N PRO A 354 10.91 -14.19 -8.41
CA PRO A 354 10.80 -15.56 -8.86
C PRO A 354 10.47 -16.54 -7.71
N PRO A 355 9.85 -17.70 -8.01
CA PRO A 355 9.29 -18.07 -9.30
C PRO A 355 8.06 -17.22 -9.64
N TYR A 356 7.95 -16.79 -10.89
CA TYR A 356 6.81 -16.03 -11.39
C TYR A 356 6.43 -16.47 -12.79
N ARG A 357 5.22 -17.03 -12.92
CA ARG A 357 4.70 -17.54 -14.19
C ARG A 357 4.01 -16.43 -14.98
N ALA A 358 4.80 -15.51 -15.52
CA ALA A 358 4.28 -14.34 -16.20
C ALA A 358 3.42 -14.67 -17.44
N GLU A 359 3.66 -15.81 -18.10
CA GLU A 359 2.85 -16.27 -19.26
C GLU A 359 1.44 -16.77 -18.86
N GLU A 360 1.24 -17.17 -17.61
CA GLU A 360 -0.04 -17.67 -17.09
C GLU A 360 -0.90 -16.55 -16.45
N GLU A 361 -0.34 -15.34 -16.31
CA GLU A 361 -0.92 -14.25 -15.54
C GLU A 361 -1.55 -13.18 -16.45
N ALA A 362 -2.86 -12.96 -16.29
CA ALA A 362 -3.53 -11.83 -16.91
C ALA A 362 -2.91 -10.50 -16.40
N GLY A 363 -2.63 -9.57 -17.32
CA GLY A 363 -2.02 -8.27 -17.01
C GLY A 363 -0.57 -8.10 -17.44
N GLY A 364 0.10 -9.18 -17.91
CA GLY A 364 1.47 -9.09 -18.44
C GLY A 364 1.60 -8.12 -19.63
N GLU A 365 0.58 -8.04 -20.48
CA GLU A 365 0.49 -7.07 -21.58
C GLU A 365 0.44 -5.62 -21.08
N GLU A 366 -0.33 -5.32 -20.02
CA GLU A 366 -0.44 -3.97 -19.43
C GLU A 366 0.88 -3.51 -18.80
N MET A 367 1.63 -4.46 -18.25
CA MET A 367 3.02 -4.23 -17.79
C MET A 367 4.03 -4.16 -18.93
N GLY A 368 3.63 -4.54 -20.15
CA GLY A 368 4.50 -4.65 -21.31
C GLY A 368 5.55 -5.75 -21.18
N LEU A 369 5.33 -6.79 -20.36
CA LEU A 369 6.35 -7.82 -20.07
C LEU A 369 6.84 -8.50 -21.35
N GLU A 370 5.93 -8.97 -22.19
CA GLU A 370 6.28 -9.67 -23.44
C GLU A 370 7.11 -8.83 -24.42
N SER A 371 6.86 -7.51 -24.47
CA SER A 371 7.55 -6.61 -25.40
C SER A 371 8.83 -6.00 -24.83
N SER A 372 9.08 -6.13 -23.52
CA SER A 372 10.17 -5.43 -22.82
C SER A 372 11.15 -6.34 -22.08
N LEU A 373 10.84 -7.62 -21.89
CA LEU A 373 11.74 -8.59 -21.27
C LEU A 373 12.62 -9.31 -22.30
N SER A 374 13.90 -9.48 -21.96
CA SER A 374 14.85 -10.31 -22.70
C SER A 374 14.68 -11.79 -22.33
N GLU A 375 15.28 -12.69 -23.11
CA GLU A 375 15.34 -14.13 -22.78
C GLU A 375 15.95 -14.38 -21.38
N GLU A 376 17.01 -13.65 -21.02
CA GLU A 376 17.62 -13.69 -19.68
C GLU A 376 16.64 -13.33 -18.56
N HIS A 377 15.76 -12.34 -18.77
CA HIS A 377 14.74 -11.98 -17.78
C HIS A 377 13.70 -13.10 -17.63
N TRP A 378 13.30 -13.74 -18.73
CA TRP A 378 12.37 -14.86 -18.70
C TRP A 378 12.96 -16.08 -17.98
N GLU A 379 14.20 -16.45 -18.31
CA GLU A 379 14.93 -17.51 -17.60
C GLU A 379 15.04 -17.24 -16.09
N PHE A 380 15.27 -15.98 -15.71
CA PHE A 380 15.29 -15.57 -14.30
C PHE A 380 13.94 -15.74 -13.60
N LEU A 381 12.83 -15.36 -14.24
CA LEU A 381 11.50 -15.47 -13.65
C LEU A 381 11.05 -16.92 -13.45
N ASP A 382 11.55 -17.85 -14.28
CA ASP A 382 11.26 -19.29 -14.21
C ASP A 382 12.11 -20.04 -13.16
N MET A 383 13.05 -19.37 -12.49
CA MET A 383 13.90 -20.01 -11.48
C MET A 383 13.09 -20.62 -10.33
N PRO A 384 13.40 -21.85 -9.88
CA PRO A 384 12.66 -22.52 -8.83
C PRO A 384 12.78 -21.82 -7.46
N PRO A 385 11.76 -21.92 -6.60
CA PRO A 385 11.77 -21.29 -5.29
C PRO A 385 12.90 -21.86 -4.42
N GLY A 386 13.72 -20.98 -3.86
CA GLY A 386 14.84 -21.34 -2.97
C GLY A 386 16.22 -21.31 -3.63
N GLU A 387 16.32 -21.31 -4.97
CA GLU A 387 17.60 -21.18 -5.68
C GLU A 387 17.96 -19.73 -6.00
N ALA A 388 16.96 -18.84 -6.12
CA ALA A 388 17.21 -17.42 -6.26
C ALA A 388 17.86 -16.87 -4.98
N PRO A 389 18.93 -16.05 -5.10
CA PRO A 389 19.33 -15.09 -4.07
C PRO A 389 18.12 -14.22 -3.66
N VAL A 390 18.28 -13.21 -2.82
CA VAL A 390 17.18 -12.23 -2.64
C VAL A 390 17.12 -11.32 -3.89
N GLU A 391 17.09 -11.93 -5.07
CA GLU A 391 17.04 -11.29 -6.37
C GLU A 391 15.61 -11.14 -6.83
N TYR A 392 15.38 -10.10 -7.61
CA TYR A 392 14.09 -9.73 -8.16
C TYR A 392 14.29 -8.90 -9.42
N LEU A 393 13.31 -8.95 -10.29
CA LEU A 393 13.29 -8.15 -11.51
C LEU A 393 12.60 -6.82 -11.19
N GLN A 394 13.29 -5.70 -11.41
CA GLN A 394 12.79 -4.36 -11.10
C GLN A 394 12.61 -3.51 -12.35
N ARG A 395 11.52 -2.76 -12.41
CA ARG A 395 11.29 -1.65 -13.35
C ARG A 395 11.01 -0.37 -12.58
N THR A 396 11.59 0.75 -13.01
CA THR A 396 11.20 2.09 -12.53
C THR A 396 10.57 2.87 -13.68
N LYS A 397 9.95 4.04 -13.41
CA LYS A 397 9.46 4.91 -14.49
C LYS A 397 10.58 5.46 -15.39
N GLU A 398 11.80 5.56 -14.87
CA GLU A 398 12.95 6.16 -15.55
C GLU A 398 13.85 5.12 -16.24
N THR A 399 13.83 3.88 -15.75
CA THR A 399 14.71 2.80 -16.21
C THR A 399 13.91 1.61 -16.71
N GLY A 400 14.44 0.92 -17.72
CA GLY A 400 13.93 -0.38 -18.14
C GLY A 400 14.08 -1.46 -17.06
N TRP A 401 13.73 -2.69 -17.42
CA TRP A 401 13.86 -3.85 -16.53
C TRP A 401 15.32 -4.18 -16.21
N SER A 402 15.58 -4.51 -14.95
CA SER A 402 16.90 -4.93 -14.48
C SER A 402 16.77 -5.99 -13.39
N ILE A 403 17.66 -6.98 -13.41
CA ILE A 403 17.79 -7.94 -12.30
C ILE A 403 18.53 -7.24 -11.17
N CYS A 404 17.89 -7.19 -10.01
CA CYS A 404 18.41 -6.58 -8.80
C CYS A 404 18.62 -7.66 -7.75
N ALA A 405 19.67 -7.51 -6.95
CA ALA A 405 19.94 -8.39 -5.82
C ALA A 405 19.86 -7.59 -4.52
N TYR A 406 19.07 -8.09 -3.58
CA TYR A 406 19.05 -7.58 -2.22
C TYR A 406 20.15 -8.26 -1.40
N ASN A 407 21.00 -7.45 -0.77
CA ASN A 407 22.10 -7.89 0.07
C ASN A 407 21.86 -7.46 1.52
N PRO A 408 21.35 -8.34 2.40
CA PRO A 408 21.14 -8.04 3.82
C PRO A 408 22.46 -7.77 4.53
N GLN A 409 22.49 -6.78 5.43
CA GLN A 409 23.66 -6.43 6.24
C GLN A 409 23.35 -6.44 7.73
N GLY A 410 24.35 -6.79 8.56
CA GLY A 410 24.24 -6.72 10.03
C GLY A 410 23.01 -7.45 10.59
N ARG A 411 22.21 -6.73 11.40
CA ARG A 411 20.99 -7.22 12.08
C ARG A 411 19.91 -7.70 11.11
N GLU A 412 19.92 -7.24 9.86
CA GLU A 412 19.02 -7.75 8.82
C GLU A 412 19.26 -9.25 8.60
N LYS A 413 20.50 -9.73 8.65
CA LYS A 413 20.81 -11.16 8.52
C LYS A 413 20.22 -11.98 9.69
N GLU A 414 20.11 -11.40 10.87
CA GLU A 414 19.51 -12.05 12.05
C GLU A 414 17.99 -12.12 11.92
N LEU A 415 17.35 -11.04 11.46
CA LEU A 415 15.91 -11.01 11.14
C LEU A 415 15.56 -12.02 10.04
N LEU A 416 16.43 -12.17 9.04
CA LEU A 416 16.30 -13.21 8.02
C LEU A 416 16.36 -14.62 8.62
N GLN A 417 17.29 -14.89 9.53
CA GLN A 417 17.41 -16.21 10.17
C GLN A 417 16.20 -16.55 11.05
N GLN A 418 15.54 -15.56 11.64
CA GLN A 418 14.32 -15.77 12.43
C GLN A 418 13.07 -16.01 11.56
N HIS A 419 13.00 -15.47 10.33
CA HIS A 419 11.88 -15.68 9.41
C HIS A 419 11.95 -16.97 8.60
N PHE A 420 13.14 -17.58 8.49
CA PHE A 420 13.37 -18.80 7.71
C PHE A 420 13.56 -20.07 8.56
N ASN A 421 13.44 -19.99 9.89
CA ASN A 421 13.49 -21.14 10.80
C ASN A 421 12.11 -21.53 11.31
#